data_AF-A0AAW0JMH6-F1
#
_entry.id   AF-A0AAW0JMH6-F1
#
_cell.length_a   1.000
_cell.length_b   1.000
_cell.length_c   1.000
_cell.angle_alpha   90.00
_cell.angle_beta   90.00
_cell.angle_gamma   90.00
#
_symmetry.space_group_name_H-M   'P 1'
#
loop_
_entity.id
_entity.type
_entity.pdbx_description
1 polymer ?
#
loop_
_entity_poly.entity_id
_entity_poly.type
_entity_poly.pdbx_seq_one_letter_code
_entity_poly.pdbx_strand_id
1 'polypeptide(L)'
;MALRGAVATACNVGGRHRNPSLLSVPHYLKLKFHYPPSHALHRFTAFPIYQPGGLKYPIRAISEATVDPLTPKKEDEEQSPQNWTIKMLYDGDCPLCMREVNMLRERNKDYGTIKFVDISSDEYFPEENQGLDYKTVMGRIHAILSDGTVVTDVEAFRRLYEQVGLGWVYAITKYEPIATITDAVYGVWAKYRLQIAGRPPLEDILELRKKNKDE
;
A
#
# COMPACT_ATOMS: atom_id res chain seq x y z
N MET A 1 22.01 70.33 -12.03
CA MET A 1 21.89 71.56 -11.20
C MET A 1 20.41 71.72 -10.88
N ALA A 2 20.04 71.65 -9.59
CA ALA A 2 18.70 71.89 -8.99
C ALA A 2 17.59 70.85 -9.36
N LEU A 3 16.64 70.41 -8.52
CA LEU A 3 16.07 70.81 -7.21
C LEU A 3 15.62 69.54 -6.44
N ARG A 4 15.96 69.36 -5.16
CA ARG A 4 15.14 69.60 -3.93
C ARG A 4 13.87 68.75 -3.77
N GLY A 5 13.74 68.12 -2.59
CA GLY A 5 12.44 67.92 -1.93
C GLY A 5 12.31 66.66 -1.07
N ALA A 6 12.65 66.75 0.22
CA ALA A 6 12.24 65.78 1.24
C ALA A 6 10.88 66.19 1.82
N VAL A 7 9.97 65.24 2.10
CA VAL A 7 8.95 65.37 3.15
C VAL A 7 8.60 63.98 3.69
N ALA A 8 8.82 63.78 4.99
CA ALA A 8 8.19 62.74 5.78
C ALA A 8 6.82 63.24 6.25
N THR A 9 5.81 62.37 6.25
CA THR A 9 4.58 62.57 7.02
C THR A 9 4.20 61.28 7.72
N ALA A 10 4.21 61.35 9.05
CA ALA A 10 3.62 60.38 9.95
C ALA A 10 2.15 60.73 10.16
N CYS A 11 1.27 59.73 10.19
CA CYS A 11 -0.07 59.85 10.78
C CYS A 11 -0.34 58.60 11.61
N ASN A 12 -0.36 58.77 12.93
CA ASN A 12 -0.96 57.85 13.88
C ASN A 12 -2.48 58.04 13.88
N VAL A 13 -3.24 56.95 13.87
CA VAL A 13 -4.61 56.91 14.41
C VAL A 13 -4.72 55.68 15.30
N GLY A 14 -4.96 55.93 16.57
CA GLY A 14 -5.02 54.92 17.61
C GLY A 14 -6.39 54.25 17.77
N GLY A 15 -6.35 53.22 18.60
CA GLY A 15 -7.45 52.82 19.48
C GLY A 15 -8.33 51.68 18.96
N ARG A 16 -8.15 50.47 19.50
CA ARG A 16 -9.04 50.02 20.59
C ARG A 16 -8.50 48.76 21.27
N HIS A 17 -8.34 48.90 22.57
CA HIS A 17 -8.09 47.87 23.57
C HIS A 17 -9.25 46.85 23.60
N ARG A 18 -8.95 45.54 23.65
CA ARG A 18 -9.78 44.52 24.32
C ARG A 18 -9.03 43.18 24.41
N ASN A 19 -8.45 42.93 25.58
CA ASN A 19 -8.45 41.60 26.19
C ASN A 19 -9.71 41.53 27.07
N PRO A 20 -10.40 40.39 27.12
CA PRO A 20 -10.27 39.60 28.34
C PRO A 20 -10.24 38.09 28.11
N SER A 21 -9.54 37.46 29.04
CA SER A 21 -9.45 36.04 29.32
C SER A 21 -10.78 35.37 29.71
N LEU A 22 -10.79 34.03 29.57
CA LEU A 22 -11.63 33.02 30.24
C LEU A 22 -13.01 32.71 29.66
N LEU A 23 -13.09 31.68 28.81
CA LEU A 23 -14.22 30.75 28.77
C LEU A 23 -13.73 29.31 28.52
N SER A 24 -13.63 28.58 29.63
CA SER A 24 -14.12 27.21 29.81
C SER A 24 -13.93 26.20 28.66
N VAL A 25 -12.90 25.36 28.78
CA VAL A 25 -12.83 24.07 28.08
C VAL A 25 -13.77 23.08 28.80
N PRO A 26 -14.79 22.51 28.13
CA PRO A 26 -15.61 21.47 28.74
C PRO A 26 -14.78 20.22 29.03
N HIS A 27 -14.64 19.89 30.30
CA HIS A 27 -13.91 18.75 30.84
C HIS A 27 -14.76 17.45 30.76
N TYR A 28 -15.30 17.13 29.59
CA TYR A 28 -16.03 15.88 29.36
C TYR A 28 -15.54 15.23 28.07
N LEU A 29 -14.43 14.50 28.20
CA LEU A 29 -14.14 13.21 27.56
C LEU A 29 -12.74 12.76 28.01
N LYS A 30 -12.55 12.65 29.33
CA LYS A 30 -11.50 11.78 29.88
C LYS A 30 -11.95 10.34 29.63
N LEU A 31 -11.57 9.76 28.50
CA LEU A 31 -11.52 8.32 28.37
C LEU A 31 -10.44 7.81 29.33
N LYS A 32 -10.90 7.40 30.53
CA LYS A 32 -10.10 6.58 31.44
C LYS A 32 -9.87 5.24 30.74
N PHE A 33 -8.73 5.09 30.08
CA PHE A 33 -8.17 3.76 29.83
C PHE A 33 -7.78 3.18 31.19
N HIS A 34 -8.68 2.40 31.78
CA HIS A 34 -8.32 1.49 32.85
C HIS A 34 -7.47 0.38 32.23
N TYR A 35 -6.16 0.48 32.48
CA TYR A 35 -5.23 -0.61 32.34
C TYR A 35 -5.51 -1.59 33.49
N PRO A 36 -5.98 -2.83 33.26
CA PRO A 36 -5.98 -3.82 34.32
C PRO A 36 -4.53 -4.27 34.58
N PRO A 37 -4.16 -4.49 35.85
CA PRO A 37 -2.81 -4.84 36.23
C PRO A 37 -2.45 -6.27 35.85
N SER A 38 -1.18 -6.43 35.47
CA SER A 38 -0.44 -7.67 35.40
C SER A 38 -0.58 -8.45 36.71
N HIS A 39 -1.16 -9.65 36.66
CA HIS A 39 -1.06 -10.61 37.75
C HIS A 39 -0.34 -11.88 37.33
N ALA A 40 0.64 -12.18 38.18
CA ALA A 40 1.58 -13.26 38.16
C ALA A 40 0.94 -14.66 38.18
N LEU A 41 1.66 -15.58 37.54
CA LEU A 41 1.97 -16.94 37.97
C LEU A 41 0.96 -17.62 38.90
N HIS A 42 0.13 -18.48 38.31
CA HIS A 42 -0.32 -19.69 38.98
C HIS A 42 0.07 -20.94 38.19
N ARG A 43 1.15 -21.52 38.69
CA ARG A 43 1.48 -22.94 38.68
C ARG A 43 0.23 -23.81 38.90
N PHE A 44 -0.10 -24.63 37.91
CA PHE A 44 -0.90 -25.85 38.06
C PHE A 44 -0.24 -26.94 37.21
N THR A 45 0.60 -27.76 37.85
CA THR A 45 0.30 -29.15 38.26
C THR A 45 0.25 -30.10 37.07
N ALA A 46 1.29 -30.94 37.02
CA ALA A 46 1.47 -32.06 36.12
C ALA A 46 0.21 -32.93 36.03
N PHE A 47 -0.19 -33.23 34.80
CA PHE A 47 -1.13 -34.32 34.54
C PHE A 47 -0.41 -35.66 34.73
N PRO A 48 -1.05 -36.64 35.40
CA PRO A 48 -0.47 -37.95 35.59
C PRO A 48 -0.37 -38.72 34.27
N ILE A 49 0.79 -39.33 34.11
CA ILE A 49 1.10 -40.36 33.12
C ILE A 49 0.12 -41.53 33.31
N TYR A 50 -0.72 -41.79 32.31
CA TYR A 50 -1.46 -43.04 32.19
C TYR A 50 -0.91 -43.81 30.98
N GLN A 51 -0.17 -44.88 31.27
CA GLN A 51 0.18 -45.90 30.29
C GLN A 51 -0.99 -46.89 30.18
N PRO A 52 -1.42 -47.24 28.96
CA PRO A 52 -1.94 -48.57 28.73
C PRO A 52 -1.02 -49.36 27.80
N GLY A 53 -0.68 -50.56 28.26
CA GLY A 53 -0.72 -51.78 27.46
C GLY A 53 0.10 -51.81 26.18
N GLY A 54 1.27 -52.43 26.26
CA GLY A 54 2.07 -52.80 25.10
C GLY A 54 1.29 -53.66 24.11
N LEU A 55 1.44 -53.33 22.83
CA LEU A 55 1.26 -54.25 21.73
C LEU A 55 2.60 -54.33 21.00
N LYS A 56 3.28 -55.48 21.18
CA LYS A 56 4.51 -55.82 20.47
C LYS A 56 4.13 -56.27 19.07
N TYR A 57 4.51 -55.51 18.05
CA TYR A 57 4.52 -55.98 16.66
C TYR A 57 5.98 -55.98 16.15
N PRO A 58 6.45 -57.07 15.54
CA PRO A 58 7.78 -57.13 14.98
C PRO A 58 7.88 -56.23 13.74
N ILE A 59 8.89 -55.37 13.74
CA ILE A 59 9.34 -54.59 12.58
C ILE A 59 9.88 -55.59 11.56
N ARG A 60 9.19 -55.74 10.43
CA ARG A 60 9.72 -56.42 9.25
C ARG A 60 10.42 -55.36 8.40
N ALA A 61 11.75 -55.40 8.40
CA ALA A 61 12.55 -54.65 7.44
C ALA A 61 12.21 -55.12 6.02
N ILE A 62 11.88 -54.20 5.13
CA ILE A 62 11.84 -54.42 3.69
C ILE A 62 12.87 -53.47 3.09
N SER A 63 13.84 -54.07 2.41
CA SER A 63 14.93 -53.42 1.71
C SER A 63 14.42 -52.50 0.60
N GLU A 64 14.98 -51.30 0.58
CA GLU A 64 15.57 -50.61 -0.58
C GLU A 64 14.99 -50.96 -1.96
N ALA A 65 14.13 -50.07 -2.46
CA ALA A 65 13.90 -49.88 -3.88
C ALA A 65 14.15 -48.40 -4.20
N THR A 66 15.34 -48.13 -4.72
CA THR A 66 15.71 -46.88 -5.38
C THR A 66 14.83 -46.71 -6.62
N VAL A 67 13.85 -45.80 -6.54
CA VAL A 67 13.18 -45.23 -7.71
C VAL A 67 13.17 -43.73 -7.48
N ASP A 68 14.12 -43.05 -8.10
CA ASP A 68 14.18 -41.59 -8.16
C ASP A 68 12.87 -41.04 -8.76
N PRO A 69 12.08 -40.24 -8.02
CA PRO A 69 11.10 -39.39 -8.64
C PRO A 69 11.87 -38.16 -9.12
N LEU A 70 12.18 -38.13 -10.43
CA LEU A 70 12.48 -36.90 -11.17
C LEU A 70 11.25 -35.99 -11.09
N THR A 71 11.14 -35.29 -9.98
CA THR A 71 10.21 -34.20 -9.75
C THR A 71 10.86 -32.97 -10.38
N PRO A 72 10.20 -32.25 -11.30
CA PRO A 72 10.73 -31.00 -11.81
C PRO A 72 10.94 -30.07 -10.62
N LYS A 73 12.20 -29.66 -10.40
CA LYS A 73 12.53 -28.53 -9.54
C LYS A 73 11.73 -27.34 -10.07
N LYS A 74 10.63 -27.00 -9.39
CA LYS A 74 10.23 -25.60 -9.33
C LYS A 74 11.34 -24.95 -8.53
N GLU A 75 12.10 -24.13 -9.24
CA GLU A 75 13.01 -23.17 -8.63
C GLU A 75 12.12 -22.26 -7.79
N ASP A 76 12.04 -22.60 -6.51
CA ASP A 76 11.55 -21.69 -5.50
C ASP A 76 12.58 -20.56 -5.48
N GLU A 77 12.33 -19.51 -6.28
CA GLU A 77 13.07 -18.27 -6.17
C GLU A 77 13.01 -17.84 -4.71
N GLU A 78 14.13 -18.00 -4.01
CA GLU A 78 14.34 -17.55 -2.63
C GLU A 78 14.13 -16.03 -2.59
N GLN A 79 12.88 -15.63 -2.39
CA GLN A 79 12.51 -14.25 -2.12
C GLN A 79 13.10 -13.92 -0.74
N SER A 80 14.14 -13.09 -0.76
CA SER A 80 14.70 -12.48 0.44
C SER A 80 13.58 -11.91 1.31
N PRO A 81 13.70 -11.96 2.66
CA PRO A 81 12.64 -11.54 3.55
C PRO A 81 12.28 -10.08 3.29
N GLN A 82 11.17 -9.88 2.61
CA GLN A 82 10.69 -8.57 2.24
C GLN A 82 10.01 -7.95 3.46
N ASN A 83 10.40 -6.72 3.80
CA ASN A 83 9.76 -5.94 4.86
C ASN A 83 8.40 -5.33 4.47
N TRP A 84 7.90 -5.67 3.28
CA TRP A 84 6.66 -5.18 2.71
C TRP A 84 5.72 -6.36 2.40
N THR A 85 4.41 -6.12 2.50
CA THR A 85 3.37 -7.11 2.24
C THR A 85 2.79 -6.97 0.84
N ILE A 86 2.75 -5.73 0.33
CA ILE A 86 2.30 -5.44 -1.04
C ILE A 86 3.18 -4.37 -1.68
N LYS A 87 3.39 -4.49 -2.97
CA LYS A 87 4.09 -3.53 -3.81
C LYS A 87 3.07 -2.87 -4.75
N MET A 88 2.94 -1.56 -4.71
CA MET A 88 2.09 -0.77 -5.61
C MET A 88 2.92 -0.27 -6.80
N LEU A 89 2.52 -0.65 -8.01
CA LEU A 89 3.08 -0.04 -9.22
C LEU A 89 2.23 1.16 -9.62
N TYR A 90 2.86 2.33 -9.76
CA TYR A 90 2.16 3.58 -10.07
C TYR A 90 2.96 4.42 -11.07
N ASP A 91 2.28 5.34 -11.74
CA ASP A 91 2.87 6.26 -12.72
C ASP A 91 3.08 7.64 -12.10
N GLY A 92 4.34 8.02 -11.87
CA GLY A 92 4.73 9.29 -11.26
C GLY A 92 4.34 10.52 -12.05
N ASP A 93 4.23 10.42 -13.38
CA ASP A 93 3.89 11.56 -14.24
C ASP A 93 2.38 11.76 -14.38
N CYS A 94 1.56 10.95 -13.69
CA CYS A 94 0.10 11.03 -13.71
C CYS A 94 -0.40 11.78 -12.46
N PRO A 95 -0.84 13.06 -12.55
CA PRO A 95 -1.25 13.83 -11.38
C PRO A 95 -2.42 13.23 -10.61
N LEU A 96 -3.34 12.54 -11.30
CA LEU A 96 -4.45 11.82 -10.66
C LEU A 96 -3.96 10.62 -9.86
N CYS A 97 -3.02 9.86 -10.42
CA CYS A 97 -2.41 8.71 -9.78
C CYS A 97 -1.62 9.16 -8.54
N MET A 98 -0.92 10.29 -8.63
CA MET A 98 -0.14 10.84 -7.51
C MET A 98 -0.98 11.31 -6.33
N ARG A 99 -2.23 11.77 -6.55
CA ARG A 99 -3.13 12.09 -5.42
C ARG A 99 -3.39 10.86 -4.55
N GLU A 100 -3.67 9.74 -5.20
CA GLU A 100 -3.92 8.46 -4.53
C GLU A 100 -2.65 7.93 -3.84
N VAL A 101 -1.52 7.94 -4.57
CA VAL A 101 -0.22 7.49 -4.04
C VAL A 101 0.21 8.32 -2.84
N ASN A 102 0.05 9.65 -2.86
CA ASN A 102 0.41 10.51 -1.74
C ASN A 102 -0.46 10.24 -0.51
N MET A 103 -1.76 10.02 -0.70
CA MET A 103 -2.66 9.64 0.38
C MET A 103 -2.27 8.29 1.00
N LEU A 104 -1.95 7.29 0.17
CA LEU A 104 -1.51 5.97 0.64
C LEU A 104 -0.15 6.04 1.31
N ARG A 105 0.80 6.81 0.79
CA ARG A 105 2.12 7.04 1.40
C ARG A 105 2.01 7.66 2.78
N GLU A 106 1.16 8.68 2.94
CA GLU A 106 0.99 9.35 4.22
C GLU A 106 0.49 8.38 5.29
N ARG A 107 -0.53 7.57 4.96
CA ARG A 107 -1.04 6.54 5.88
C ARG A 107 -0.05 5.42 6.11
N ASN A 108 0.66 5.00 5.07
CA ASN A 108 1.63 3.91 5.16
C ASN A 108 2.82 4.24 6.08
N LYS A 109 3.01 5.49 6.53
CA LYS A 109 3.98 5.82 7.58
C LYS A 109 3.72 5.08 8.88
N ASP A 110 2.43 4.85 9.21
CA ASP A 110 2.03 4.17 10.44
C ASP A 110 2.04 2.63 10.31
N TYR A 111 1.89 2.12 9.07
CA TYR A 111 1.78 0.68 8.80
C TYR A 111 3.07 0.05 8.28
N GLY A 112 3.78 0.72 7.37
CA GLY A 112 5.03 0.24 6.77
C GLY A 112 4.87 -0.98 5.85
N THR A 113 3.67 -1.27 5.36
CA THR A 113 3.33 -2.52 4.65
C THR A 113 3.39 -2.40 3.12
N ILE A 114 3.26 -1.19 2.59
CA ILE A 114 3.25 -0.92 1.13
C ILE A 114 4.64 -0.47 0.66
N LYS A 115 5.19 -1.17 -0.34
CA LYS A 115 6.31 -0.69 -1.17
C LYS A 115 5.77 0.05 -2.39
N PHE A 116 6.22 1.27 -2.64
CA PHE A 116 5.80 2.06 -3.79
C PHE A 116 6.87 2.00 -4.88
N VAL A 117 6.48 1.66 -6.11
CA VAL A 117 7.38 1.60 -7.26
C VAL A 117 6.84 2.46 -8.38
N ASP A 118 7.64 3.44 -8.79
CA ASP A 118 7.33 4.33 -9.89
C ASP A 118 7.70 3.69 -11.22
N ILE A 119 6.73 3.54 -12.12
CA ILE A 119 6.98 2.99 -13.46
C ILE A 119 7.51 4.05 -14.43
N SER A 120 7.35 5.35 -14.14
CA SER A 120 7.89 6.39 -15.04
C SER A 120 9.40 6.58 -14.87
N SER A 121 9.95 6.16 -13.71
CA SER A 121 11.38 6.18 -13.43
C SER A 121 12.20 5.37 -14.44
N ASP A 122 13.43 5.81 -14.68
CA ASP A 122 14.42 5.07 -15.48
C ASP A 122 14.99 3.87 -14.70
N GLU A 123 14.81 3.85 -13.38
CA GLU A 123 15.19 2.75 -12.49
C GLU A 123 14.14 1.63 -12.46
N TYR A 124 13.07 1.71 -13.28
CA TYR A 124 12.05 0.68 -13.35
C TYR A 124 12.48 -0.49 -14.25
N PHE A 125 12.66 -1.65 -13.63
CA PHE A 125 12.98 -2.91 -14.31
C PHE A 125 11.81 -3.91 -14.22
N PRO A 126 11.21 -4.35 -15.36
CA PRO A 126 10.15 -5.36 -15.37
C PRO A 126 10.53 -6.67 -14.68
N GLU A 127 11.80 -7.06 -14.76
CA GLU A 127 12.34 -8.30 -14.19
C GLU A 127 12.15 -8.35 -12.67
N GLU A 128 12.29 -7.21 -11.98
CA GLU A 128 12.07 -7.09 -10.53
C GLU A 128 10.58 -7.00 -10.14
N ASN A 129 9.70 -6.92 -11.14
CA ASN A 129 8.28 -6.62 -10.99
C ASN A 129 7.40 -7.61 -11.75
N GLN A 130 7.76 -8.90 -11.69
CA GLN A 130 6.99 -10.02 -12.26
C GLN A 130 6.85 -9.97 -13.78
N GLY A 131 7.84 -9.39 -14.47
CA GLY A 131 7.83 -9.23 -15.93
C GLY A 131 6.80 -8.22 -16.43
N LEU A 132 6.22 -7.40 -15.55
CA LEU A 132 5.26 -6.38 -15.95
C LEU A 132 6.01 -5.26 -16.67
N ASP A 133 5.77 -5.12 -17.96
CA ASP A 133 6.38 -4.05 -18.75
C ASP A 133 5.62 -2.73 -18.57
N TYR A 134 6.30 -1.63 -18.86
CA TYR A 134 5.74 -0.28 -18.73
C TYR A 134 4.36 -0.15 -19.40
N LYS A 135 4.22 -0.69 -20.63
CA LYS A 135 2.97 -0.58 -21.40
C LYS A 135 1.80 -1.28 -20.71
N THR A 136 2.04 -2.45 -20.11
CA THR A 136 1.00 -3.19 -19.38
C THR A 136 0.56 -2.42 -18.14
N VAL A 137 1.53 -1.92 -17.35
CA VAL A 137 1.21 -1.22 -16.09
C VAL A 137 0.60 0.16 -16.34
N MET A 138 0.91 0.81 -17.45
CA MET A 138 0.36 2.13 -17.76
C MET A 138 -1.15 2.10 -18.09
N GLY A 139 -1.73 0.93 -18.41
CA GLY A 139 -3.15 0.82 -18.74
C GLY A 139 -4.08 0.65 -17.52
N ARG A 140 -3.60 0.00 -16.46
CA ARG A 140 -4.40 -0.43 -15.30
C ARG A 140 -3.56 -0.36 -14.03
N ILE A 141 -4.18 -0.18 -12.86
CA ILE A 141 -3.42 -0.29 -11.61
C ILE A 141 -2.96 -1.75 -11.41
N HIS A 142 -1.74 -1.92 -10.92
CA HIS A 142 -1.17 -3.21 -10.58
C HIS A 142 -0.61 -3.16 -9.16
N ALA A 143 -0.80 -4.24 -8.41
CA ALA A 143 -0.10 -4.48 -7.17
C ALA A 143 0.43 -5.91 -7.12
N ILE A 144 1.61 -6.07 -6.53
CA ILE A 144 2.30 -7.36 -6.40
C ILE A 144 2.35 -7.70 -4.91
N LEU A 145 1.78 -8.83 -4.51
CA LEU A 145 1.87 -9.32 -3.15
C LEU A 145 3.28 -9.86 -2.86
N SER A 146 3.63 -9.97 -1.59
CA SER A 146 4.94 -10.50 -1.16
C SER A 146 5.18 -11.95 -1.61
N ASP A 147 4.12 -12.69 -1.93
CA ASP A 147 4.18 -14.06 -2.48
C ASP A 147 4.35 -14.09 -4.02
N GLY A 148 4.47 -12.93 -4.66
CA GLY A 148 4.59 -12.78 -6.11
C GLY A 148 3.26 -12.67 -6.85
N THR A 149 2.11 -12.84 -6.19
CA THR A 149 0.80 -12.73 -6.84
C THR A 149 0.55 -11.31 -7.36
N VAL A 150 0.23 -11.20 -8.64
CA VAL A 150 -0.17 -9.93 -9.27
C VAL A 150 -1.69 -9.76 -9.20
N VAL A 151 -2.13 -8.67 -8.61
CA VAL A 151 -3.55 -8.24 -8.61
C VAL A 151 -3.69 -6.94 -9.38
N THR A 152 -4.85 -6.73 -9.99
CA THR A 152 -5.10 -5.58 -10.88
C THR A 152 -6.42 -4.89 -10.55
N ASP A 153 -6.62 -3.70 -11.14
CA ASP A 153 -7.89 -2.94 -11.09
C ASP A 153 -8.42 -2.71 -9.66
N VAL A 154 -9.72 -2.93 -9.46
CA VAL A 154 -10.41 -2.75 -8.18
C VAL A 154 -9.84 -3.67 -7.11
N GLU A 155 -9.39 -4.88 -7.47
CA GLU A 155 -8.77 -5.78 -6.50
C GLU A 155 -7.45 -5.20 -5.98
N ALA A 156 -6.61 -4.63 -6.85
CA ALA A 156 -5.37 -3.98 -6.42
C ALA A 156 -5.66 -2.85 -5.44
N PHE A 157 -6.63 -1.98 -5.72
CA PHE A 157 -7.04 -0.93 -4.78
C PHE A 157 -7.54 -1.50 -3.46
N ARG A 158 -8.40 -2.53 -3.50
CA ARG A 158 -8.91 -3.17 -2.29
C ARG A 158 -7.77 -3.67 -1.40
N ARG A 159 -6.82 -4.41 -1.98
CA ARG A 159 -5.67 -4.97 -1.24
C ARG A 159 -4.78 -3.87 -0.68
N LEU A 160 -4.52 -2.80 -1.44
CA LEU A 160 -3.74 -1.65 -1.00
C LEU A 160 -4.41 -0.91 0.16
N TYR A 161 -5.73 -0.71 0.09
CA TYR A 161 -6.50 -0.04 1.15
C TYR A 161 -6.55 -0.86 2.43
N GLU A 162 -6.64 -2.18 2.30
CA GLU A 162 -6.57 -3.11 3.45
C GLU A 162 -5.23 -2.96 4.20
N GLN A 163 -4.12 -2.73 3.49
CA GLN A 163 -2.81 -2.54 4.10
C GLN A 163 -2.67 -1.25 4.94
N VAL A 164 -3.52 -0.26 4.70
CA VAL A 164 -3.52 1.04 5.42
C VAL A 164 -4.79 1.27 6.24
N GLY A 165 -5.48 0.20 6.64
CA GLY A 165 -6.66 0.28 7.52
C GLY A 165 -7.92 0.86 6.87
N LEU A 166 -7.95 1.02 5.55
CA LEU A 166 -9.08 1.53 4.77
C LEU A 166 -9.91 0.42 4.10
N GLY A 167 -9.70 -0.84 4.48
CA GLY A 167 -10.46 -1.98 3.92
C GLY A 167 -11.98 -1.86 4.08
N TRP A 168 -12.46 -1.07 5.05
CA TRP A 168 -13.88 -0.80 5.26
C TRP A 168 -14.54 -0.06 4.08
N VAL A 169 -13.79 0.75 3.33
CA VAL A 169 -14.28 1.48 2.15
C VAL A 169 -14.81 0.49 1.10
N TYR A 170 -14.09 -0.62 0.92
CA TYR A 170 -14.45 -1.68 -0.02
C TYR A 170 -15.33 -2.77 0.61
N ALA A 171 -15.58 -2.76 1.92
CA ALA A 171 -16.52 -3.68 2.53
C ALA A 171 -17.95 -3.44 2.04
N ILE A 172 -18.28 -2.17 1.73
CA ILE A 172 -19.59 -1.76 1.19
C ILE A 172 -19.77 -2.26 -0.26
N THR A 173 -18.68 -2.35 -1.03
CA THR A 173 -18.72 -2.80 -2.43
C THR A 173 -18.77 -4.31 -2.59
N LYS A 174 -18.71 -5.10 -1.50
CA LYS A 174 -18.81 -6.58 -1.53
C LYS A 174 -20.21 -7.11 -1.86
N TYR A 175 -21.22 -6.25 -1.96
CA TYR A 175 -22.54 -6.65 -2.44
C TYR A 175 -22.48 -6.94 -3.94
N GLU A 176 -22.76 -8.19 -4.33
CA GLU A 176 -22.51 -8.75 -5.67
C GLU A 176 -23.03 -7.87 -6.84
N PRO A 177 -24.23 -7.26 -6.77
CA PRO A 177 -24.69 -6.34 -7.82
C PRO A 177 -23.84 -5.06 -7.97
N ILE A 178 -23.23 -4.58 -6.88
CA ILE A 178 -22.42 -3.34 -6.87
C ILE A 178 -21.02 -3.61 -7.42
N ALA A 179 -20.48 -4.81 -7.22
CA ALA A 179 -19.17 -5.21 -7.73
C ALA A 179 -19.11 -5.09 -9.26
N THR A 180 -20.08 -5.66 -9.98
CA THR A 180 -20.12 -5.62 -11.46
C THR A 180 -20.24 -4.19 -12.00
N ILE A 181 -21.01 -3.33 -11.32
CA ILE A 181 -21.14 -1.91 -11.72
C ILE A 181 -19.81 -1.18 -11.51
N THR A 182 -19.13 -1.46 -10.39
CA THR A 182 -17.86 -0.82 -10.06
C THR A 182 -16.78 -1.17 -11.08
N ASP A 183 -16.69 -2.43 -11.52
CA ASP A 183 -15.73 -2.87 -12.54
C ASP A 183 -15.99 -2.21 -13.90
N ALA A 184 -17.25 -2.08 -14.29
CA ALA A 184 -17.63 -1.41 -15.54
C ALA A 184 -17.28 0.09 -15.51
N VAL A 185 -17.61 0.78 -14.41
CA VAL A 185 -17.27 2.20 -14.22
C VAL A 185 -15.75 2.38 -14.20
N TYR A 186 -15.02 1.47 -13.55
CA TYR A 186 -13.57 1.51 -13.50
C TYR A 186 -12.95 1.34 -14.90
N GLY A 187 -13.45 0.41 -15.71
CA GLY A 187 -12.97 0.22 -17.09
C GLY A 187 -13.12 1.48 -17.95
N VAL A 188 -14.22 2.21 -17.79
CA VAL A 188 -14.43 3.50 -18.45
C VAL A 188 -13.44 4.53 -17.92
N TRP A 189 -13.31 4.68 -16.59
CA TRP A 189 -12.35 5.61 -16.00
C TRP A 189 -10.92 5.32 -16.45
N ALA A 190 -10.47 4.06 -16.43
CA ALA A 190 -9.15 3.65 -16.85
C ALA A 190 -8.85 4.05 -18.31
N LYS A 191 -9.84 3.94 -19.21
CA LYS A 191 -9.71 4.35 -20.61
C LYS A 191 -9.58 5.87 -20.78
N TYR A 192 -10.35 6.65 -20.01
CA TYR A 192 -10.36 8.11 -20.13
C TYR A 192 -9.39 8.83 -19.19
N ARG A 193 -8.73 8.13 -18.26
CA ARG A 193 -7.92 8.76 -17.20
C ARG A 193 -6.79 9.63 -17.73
N LEU A 194 -6.14 9.23 -18.83
CA LEU A 194 -5.03 9.98 -19.42
C LEU A 194 -5.51 11.33 -19.97
N GLN A 195 -6.67 11.32 -20.65
CA GLN A 195 -7.31 12.53 -21.17
C GLN A 195 -7.78 13.45 -20.02
N ILE A 196 -8.39 12.88 -18.97
CA ILE A 196 -8.84 13.64 -17.80
C ILE A 196 -7.64 14.20 -17.01
N ALA A 197 -6.52 13.48 -16.98
CA ALA A 197 -5.28 13.92 -16.34
C ALA A 197 -4.47 14.93 -17.17
N GLY A 198 -4.86 15.22 -18.41
CA GLY A 198 -4.12 16.11 -19.32
C GLY A 198 -2.82 15.51 -19.86
N ARG A 199 -2.67 14.18 -19.85
CA ARG A 199 -1.49 13.47 -20.38
C ARG A 199 -1.69 13.17 -21.88
N PRO A 200 -0.63 13.22 -22.71
CA PRO A 200 -0.69 12.73 -24.10
C PRO A 200 -1.12 11.25 -24.18
N PRO A 201 -1.60 10.79 -25.35
CA PRO A 201 -1.97 9.39 -25.56
C PRO A 201 -0.78 8.45 -25.32
N LEU A 202 -1.06 7.18 -25.04
CA LEU A 202 -0.05 6.17 -24.70
C LEU A 202 1.00 6.00 -25.80
N GLU A 203 0.57 6.13 -27.05
CA GLU A 203 1.42 6.03 -28.23
C GLU A 203 2.55 7.07 -28.20
N ASP A 204 2.21 8.35 -27.98
CA ASP A 204 3.18 9.45 -27.91
C ASP A 204 4.17 9.26 -26.75
N ILE A 205 3.70 8.77 -25.60
CA ILE A 205 4.54 8.52 -24.42
C ILE A 205 5.55 7.40 -24.72
N LEU A 206 5.11 6.33 -25.37
CA LEU A 206 5.99 5.22 -25.77
C LEU A 206 7.01 5.67 -26.82
N GLU A 207 6.63 6.53 -27.76
CA GLU A 207 7.54 7.10 -28.75
C GLU A 207 8.62 7.97 -28.11
N LEU A 208 8.23 8.88 -27.20
CA LEU A 208 9.16 9.72 -26.46
C LEU A 208 10.14 8.88 -25.63
N ARG A 209 9.67 7.82 -24.96
CA ARG A 209 10.52 6.95 -24.15
C ARG A 209 11.48 6.13 -25.02
N LYS A 210 11.08 5.72 -26.23
CA LYS A 210 12.00 5.07 -27.18
C LYS A 210 13.09 6.04 -27.64
N LYS A 211 12.69 7.24 -28.07
CA LYS A 211 13.64 8.27 -28.50
C LYS A 211 14.69 8.58 -27.44
N ASN A 212 14.28 8.74 -26.18
CA ASN A 212 15.21 9.00 -25.06
C ASN A 212 16.12 7.82 -24.73
N LYS A 213 15.78 6.58 -25.14
CA LYS A 213 16.65 5.41 -24.96
C LYS A 213 17.67 5.26 -26.10
N ASP A 214 17.38 5.86 -27.25
CA ASP A 214 18.22 5.80 -28.45
C ASP A 214 19.25 6.96 -28.51
N GLU A 215 19.10 7.98 -27.65
CA GLU A 215 20.05 9.11 -27.44
C GLU A 215 21.07 8.81 -26.34
#